data_AF-A0A359E7U4-F1
#
_entry.id   AF-A0A359E7U4-F1
#
_cell.length_a   1.000
_cell.length_b   1.000
_cell.length_c   1.000
_cell.angle_alpha   90.00
_cell.angle_beta   90.00
_cell.angle_gamma   90.00
#
_symmetry.space_group_name_H-M   'P 1'
#
loop_
_entity.id
_entity.type
_entity.pdbx_description
1 polymer ?
#
loop_
_entity_poly.entity_id
_entity_poly.type
_entity_poly.pdbx_seq_one_letter_code
_entity_poly.pdbx_strand_id
1 'polypeptide(L)'
;MEKITLHIKNMVCDRCEMVIETALSALGLDVNHVQLGKVEVTRKGDHPSLKEIEKELDRFNFGLIKDEESILAEKVKTTLIQWVESGNLETDETSLSDFLAKKLTKSYASISRIFSKKEELTIEKYFIRLKIEKAKELVEYGNLSFSEIAYQLGYKNLQHLSRQFKEITGMSMSEFQKLQNPERTSIDKI
;
A
#
# COMPACT_ATOMS: atom_id res chain seq x y z
N MET A 1 24.80 12.52 19.22
CA MET A 1 23.46 11.96 18.92
C MET A 1 23.20 12.27 17.46
N GLU A 2 23.02 11.25 16.64
CA GLU A 2 22.81 11.39 15.19
C GLU A 2 21.34 11.09 14.88
N LYS A 3 20.64 11.99 14.20
CA LYS A 3 19.28 11.74 13.71
C LYS A 3 19.35 11.25 12.28
N ILE A 4 18.67 10.14 12.00
CA ILE A 4 18.58 9.60 10.64
C ILE A 4 17.14 9.24 10.29
N THR A 5 16.83 9.25 8.99
CA THR A 5 15.55 8.80 8.46
C THR A 5 15.76 7.48 7.73
N LEU A 6 15.05 6.44 8.16
CA LEU A 6 15.00 5.13 7.54
C LEU A 6 13.76 5.06 6.65
N HIS A 7 13.93 4.65 5.39
CA HIS A 7 12.82 4.40 4.48
C HIS A 7 12.52 2.91 4.43
N ILE A 8 11.27 2.52 4.67
CA ILE A 8 10.92 1.12 4.90
C ILE A 8 9.85 0.68 3.88
N LYS A 9 10.10 -0.46 3.21
CA LYS A 9 9.10 -1.12 2.35
C LYS A 9 8.19 -2.05 3.15
N ASN A 10 7.01 -2.33 2.61
CA ASN A 10 6.01 -3.24 3.16
C ASN A 10 5.33 -2.72 4.45
N MET A 11 5.36 -1.41 4.69
CA MET A 11 4.55 -0.78 5.75
C MET A 11 3.17 -0.43 5.21
N VAL A 12 2.10 -0.95 5.82
CA VAL A 12 0.76 -0.85 5.22
C VAL A 12 -0.35 -0.40 6.18
N CYS A 13 -0.18 -0.58 7.49
CA CYS A 13 -1.15 -0.09 8.48
C CYS A 13 -0.46 0.36 9.78
N ASP A 14 -1.24 0.94 10.69
CA ASP A 14 -0.78 1.42 12.00
C ASP A 14 -0.12 0.31 12.84
N ARG A 15 -0.50 -0.96 12.61
CA ARG A 15 0.17 -2.11 13.26
C ARG A 15 1.62 -2.24 12.82
N CYS A 16 1.96 -1.90 11.58
CA CYS A 16 3.34 -1.88 11.11
C CYS A 16 4.17 -0.85 11.89
N GLU A 17 3.57 0.28 12.25
CA GLU A 17 4.23 1.32 13.03
C GLU A 17 4.65 0.79 14.40
N MET A 18 3.73 0.12 15.10
CA MET A 18 4.00 -0.52 16.39
C MET A 18 5.08 -1.60 16.32
N VAL A 19 5.04 -2.46 15.28
CA VAL A 19 6.05 -3.52 15.11
C VAL A 19 7.43 -2.91 14.86
N ILE A 20 7.52 -1.89 14.00
CA ILE A 20 8.79 -1.24 13.69
C ILE A 20 9.33 -0.48 14.89
N GLU A 21 8.48 0.23 15.61
CA GLU A 21 8.88 0.91 16.85
C GLU A 21 9.46 -0.07 17.86
N THR A 22 8.78 -1.21 18.06
CA THR A 22 9.23 -2.28 18.95
C THR A 22 10.57 -2.88 18.49
N ALA A 23 10.68 -3.22 17.20
CA ALA A 23 11.86 -3.85 16.62
C ALA A 23 13.10 -2.94 16.69
N LEU A 24 12.94 -1.66 16.35
CA LEU A 24 14.05 -0.70 16.39
C LEU A 24 14.44 -0.34 17.83
N SER A 25 13.46 -0.22 18.73
CA SER A 25 13.73 0.02 20.16
C SER A 25 14.47 -1.17 20.81
N ALA A 26 14.17 -2.40 20.40
CA ALA A 26 14.86 -3.60 20.85
C ALA A 26 16.36 -3.63 20.44
N LEU A 27 16.73 -2.92 19.37
CA LEU A 27 18.12 -2.70 18.96
C LEU A 27 18.80 -1.52 19.68
N GLY A 28 18.09 -0.85 20.60
CA GLY A 28 18.61 0.30 21.34
C GLY A 28 18.53 1.62 20.56
N LEU A 29 17.69 1.72 19.52
CA LEU A 29 17.45 2.97 18.81
C LEU A 29 16.30 3.74 19.47
N ASP A 30 16.48 5.04 19.64
CA ASP A 30 15.39 5.92 20.07
C ASP A 30 14.52 6.28 18.85
N VAL A 31 13.30 5.75 18.81
CA VAL A 31 12.34 6.04 17.73
C VAL A 31 11.61 7.35 18.05
N ASN A 32 11.81 8.38 17.23
CA ASN A 32 11.23 9.70 17.48
C ASN A 32 9.87 9.87 16.79
N HIS A 33 9.76 9.36 15.56
CA HIS A 33 8.55 9.49 14.74
C HIS A 33 8.46 8.33 13.75
N VAL A 34 7.30 7.71 13.68
CA VAL A 34 6.97 6.63 12.75
C VAL A 34 5.82 7.11 11.86
N GLN A 35 5.95 6.89 10.56
CA GLN A 35 4.88 7.10 9.60
C GLN A 35 4.99 6.03 8.51
N LEU A 36 3.88 5.59 7.92
CA LEU A 36 3.89 4.72 6.75
C LEU A 36 4.99 5.05 5.72
N GLY A 37 5.94 4.12 5.57
CA GLY A 37 7.08 4.18 4.65
C GLY A 37 8.34 4.89 5.16
N LYS A 38 8.33 5.49 6.37
CA LYS A 38 9.50 6.17 6.94
C LYS A 38 9.54 6.15 8.47
N VAL A 39 10.74 6.08 9.03
CA VAL A 39 10.96 6.17 10.48
C VAL A 39 12.14 7.06 10.79
N GLU A 40 11.95 7.99 11.73
CA GLU A 40 13.00 8.87 12.22
C GLU A 40 13.54 8.35 13.54
N VAL A 41 14.82 7.97 13.56
CA VAL A 41 15.49 7.43 14.75
C VAL A 41 16.66 8.30 15.17
N THR A 42 16.93 8.32 16.47
CA THR A 42 18.15 8.91 17.05
C THR A 42 19.10 7.80 17.45
N ARG A 43 20.34 7.88 16.95
CA ARG A 43 21.47 7.02 17.31
C ARG A 43 22.32 7.68 18.38
N LYS A 44 22.65 6.95 19.44
CA LYS A 44 23.49 7.41 20.56
C LYS A 44 24.60 6.39 20.80
N GLY A 45 25.83 6.85 21.06
CA GLY A 45 26.95 5.98 21.47
C GLY A 45 27.27 4.88 20.46
N ASP A 46 27.50 3.67 20.98
CA ASP A 46 27.61 2.43 20.20
C ASP A 46 26.20 2.02 19.75
N HIS A 47 25.93 2.18 18.46
CA HIS A 47 24.61 2.01 17.87
C HIS A 47 24.65 0.93 16.78
N PRO A 48 23.54 0.21 16.54
CA PRO A 48 23.49 -0.82 15.51
C PRO A 48 23.83 -0.23 14.13
N SER A 49 24.59 -0.99 13.34
CA SER A 49 24.87 -0.69 11.95
C SER A 49 23.59 -0.78 11.09
N LEU A 50 23.61 -0.16 9.90
CA LEU A 50 22.48 -0.27 8.96
C LEU A 50 22.17 -1.73 8.57
N LYS A 51 23.17 -2.61 8.55
CA LYS A 51 22.98 -4.05 8.25
C LYS A 51 22.25 -4.78 9.37
N GLU A 52 22.51 -4.42 10.61
CA GLU A 52 21.82 -5.00 11.78
C GLU A 52 20.37 -4.54 11.83
N ILE A 53 20.11 -3.26 11.52
CA ILE A 53 18.75 -2.72 11.38
C ILE A 53 18.00 -3.43 10.25
N GLU A 54 18.62 -3.57 9.08
CA GLU A 54 18.04 -4.27 7.93
C GLU A 54 17.69 -5.72 8.28
N LYS A 55 18.60 -6.43 8.95
CA LYS A 55 18.36 -7.81 9.41
C LYS A 55 17.21 -7.91 10.40
N GLU A 56 17.07 -6.96 11.33
CA GLU A 56 15.97 -6.99 12.28
C GLU A 56 14.63 -6.69 11.61
N LEU A 57 14.59 -5.71 10.69
CA LEU A 57 13.40 -5.40 9.91
C LEU A 57 12.98 -6.59 9.02
N ASP A 58 13.94 -7.29 8.41
CA ASP A 58 13.68 -8.47 7.56
C ASP A 58 12.95 -9.58 8.33
N ARG A 59 13.18 -9.73 9.65
CA ARG A 59 12.48 -10.73 10.48
C ARG A 59 10.97 -10.50 10.53
N PHE A 60 10.53 -9.27 10.30
CA PHE A 60 9.13 -8.86 10.26
C PHE A 60 8.65 -8.60 8.83
N ASN A 61 9.41 -9.05 7.82
CA ASN A 61 9.13 -8.83 6.40
C ASN A 61 9.11 -7.35 5.97
N PHE A 62 9.78 -6.48 6.72
CA PHE A 62 10.08 -5.11 6.32
C PHE A 62 11.45 -5.07 5.66
N GLY A 63 11.69 -4.11 4.76
CA GLY A 63 13.03 -3.92 4.22
C GLY A 63 13.44 -2.46 4.15
N LEU A 64 14.74 -2.22 4.21
CA LEU A 64 15.30 -0.87 4.19
C LEU A 64 15.56 -0.42 2.73
N ILE A 65 14.98 0.71 2.34
CA ILE A 65 15.15 1.31 1.03
C ILE A 65 16.22 2.40 1.09
N LYS A 66 17.14 2.38 0.12
CA LYS A 66 18.30 3.28 0.07
C LYS A 66 18.29 4.22 -1.13
N ASP A 67 17.57 3.90 -2.20
CA ASP A 67 17.51 4.71 -3.42
C ASP A 67 16.19 5.47 -3.59
N GLU A 68 16.29 6.69 -4.13
CA GLU A 68 15.14 7.59 -4.28
C GLU A 68 14.03 7.05 -5.18
N GLU A 69 14.38 6.27 -6.22
CA GLU A 69 13.40 5.71 -7.14
C GLU A 69 12.53 4.66 -6.43
N SER A 70 13.13 3.77 -5.63
CA SER A 70 12.39 2.79 -4.83
C SER A 70 11.60 3.46 -3.69
N ILE A 71 12.11 4.54 -3.09
CA ILE A 71 11.34 5.32 -2.11
C ILE A 71 10.09 5.92 -2.76
N LEU A 72 10.21 6.43 -3.98
CA LEU A 72 9.06 6.97 -4.70
C LEU A 72 8.04 5.87 -5.04
N ALA A 73 8.51 4.72 -5.53
CA ALA A 73 7.64 3.58 -5.83
C ALA A 73 6.85 3.13 -4.58
N GLU A 74 7.54 3.01 -3.44
CA GLU A 74 6.89 2.66 -2.17
C GLU A 74 5.87 3.72 -1.72
N LYS A 75 6.22 5.01 -1.85
CA LYS A 75 5.28 6.11 -1.54
C LYS A 75 4.02 6.06 -2.41
N VAL A 76 4.14 5.70 -3.69
CA VAL A 76 2.97 5.49 -4.56
C VAL A 76 2.12 4.34 -4.02
N LYS A 77 2.73 3.20 -3.69
CA LYS A 77 2.01 2.03 -3.16
C LYS A 77 1.24 2.36 -1.89
N THR A 78 1.92 2.92 -0.88
CA THR A 78 1.29 3.28 0.40
C THR A 78 0.20 4.32 0.22
N THR A 79 0.41 5.32 -0.64
CA THR A 79 -0.59 6.35 -0.96
C THR A 79 -1.85 5.74 -1.57
N LEU A 80 -1.71 4.81 -2.52
CA LEU A 80 -2.85 4.15 -3.16
C LEU A 80 -3.57 3.18 -2.22
N ILE A 81 -2.82 2.44 -1.40
CA ILE A 81 -3.42 1.55 -0.39
C ILE A 81 -4.27 2.37 0.58
N GLN A 82 -3.73 3.47 1.13
CA GLN A 82 -4.47 4.36 2.01
C GLN A 82 -5.74 4.90 1.35
N TRP A 83 -5.65 5.25 0.06
CA TRP A 83 -6.82 5.75 -0.67
C TRP A 83 -7.90 4.69 -0.84
N VAL A 84 -7.53 3.46 -1.19
CA VAL A 84 -8.47 2.33 -1.32
C VAL A 84 -9.09 1.97 0.04
N GLU A 85 -8.28 1.91 1.10
CA GLU A 85 -8.74 1.58 2.45
C GLU A 85 -9.67 2.65 3.05
N SER A 86 -9.51 3.92 2.64
CA SER A 86 -10.43 4.99 3.07
C SER A 86 -11.88 4.75 2.65
N GLY A 87 -12.12 3.86 1.68
CA GLY A 87 -13.45 3.56 1.16
C GLY A 87 -14.13 4.72 0.43
N ASN A 88 -13.42 5.84 0.20
CA ASN A 88 -13.97 7.04 -0.44
C ASN A 88 -13.22 7.33 -1.74
N LEU A 89 -13.25 6.35 -2.66
CA LEU A 89 -12.72 6.51 -4.02
C LEU A 89 -13.69 7.29 -4.93
N GLU A 90 -14.94 7.39 -4.48
CA GLU A 90 -15.93 8.27 -5.05
C GLU A 90 -15.53 9.73 -4.82
N THR A 91 -14.84 10.31 -5.80
CA THR A 91 -14.79 11.77 -5.92
C THR A 91 -15.00 12.12 -7.39
N ASP A 92 -16.00 12.95 -7.66
CA ASP A 92 -16.34 13.40 -9.02
C ASP A 92 -15.24 14.27 -9.66
N GLU A 93 -14.16 14.58 -8.95
CA GLU A 93 -13.22 15.64 -9.36
C GLU A 93 -11.73 15.29 -9.34
N THR A 94 -11.31 14.09 -8.90
CA THR A 94 -9.86 13.78 -8.85
C THR A 94 -9.52 12.50 -9.59
N SER A 95 -8.91 12.65 -10.77
CA SER A 95 -8.32 11.52 -11.50
C SER A 95 -7.17 10.89 -10.70
N LEU A 96 -6.88 9.61 -10.94
CA LEU A 96 -5.71 8.93 -10.35
C LEU A 96 -4.41 9.72 -10.55
N SER A 97 -4.24 10.31 -11.74
CA SER A 97 -3.08 11.14 -12.07
C SER A 97 -3.02 12.41 -11.24
N ASP A 98 -4.14 13.12 -11.08
CA ASP A 98 -4.19 14.36 -10.31
C ASP A 98 -4.00 14.09 -8.82
N PHE A 99 -4.61 13.02 -8.32
CA PHE A 99 -4.46 12.57 -6.93
C PHE A 99 -2.98 12.32 -6.59
N LEU A 100 -2.30 11.50 -7.39
CA LEU A 100 -0.89 11.17 -7.16
C LEU A 100 0.03 12.37 -7.36
N ALA A 101 -0.21 13.18 -8.39
CA ALA A 101 0.60 14.37 -8.66
C ALA A 101 0.52 15.38 -7.51
N LYS A 102 -0.69 15.63 -6.98
CA LYS A 102 -0.94 16.51 -5.84
C LYS A 102 -0.35 15.95 -4.56
N LYS A 103 -0.59 14.67 -4.25
CA LYS A 103 -0.14 14.04 -3.00
C LYS A 103 1.37 13.90 -2.92
N LEU A 104 2.03 13.61 -4.04
CA LEU A 104 3.47 13.37 -4.10
C LEU A 104 4.28 14.59 -4.57
N THR A 105 3.61 15.71 -4.87
CA THR A 105 4.24 16.98 -5.31
C THR A 105 5.19 16.78 -6.51
N LYS A 106 4.83 15.89 -7.44
CA LYS A 106 5.62 15.54 -8.63
C LYS A 106 4.70 15.36 -9.83
N SER A 107 5.23 15.51 -11.05
CA SER A 107 4.44 15.26 -12.25
C SER A 107 4.08 13.78 -12.38
N TYR A 108 2.84 13.49 -12.79
CA TYR A 108 2.38 12.11 -12.99
C TYR A 108 3.27 11.32 -13.96
N ALA A 109 3.76 11.97 -15.02
CA ALA A 109 4.68 11.35 -15.98
C ALA A 109 5.97 10.83 -15.31
N SER A 110 6.54 11.60 -14.38
CA SER A 110 7.73 11.18 -13.63
C SER A 110 7.42 10.03 -12.68
N ILE A 111 6.30 10.15 -11.94
CA ILE A 111 5.82 9.13 -11.00
C ILE A 111 5.58 7.80 -11.74
N SER A 112 4.82 7.82 -12.83
CA SER A 112 4.47 6.65 -13.64
C SER A 112 5.68 5.96 -14.24
N ARG A 113 6.64 6.73 -14.79
CA ARG A 113 7.89 6.18 -15.33
C ARG A 113 8.71 5.46 -14.26
N ILE A 114 8.89 6.08 -13.10
CA ILE A 114 9.71 5.51 -12.02
C ILE A 114 9.02 4.28 -11.43
N PHE A 115 7.72 4.38 -11.14
CA PHE A 115 6.94 3.26 -10.61
C PHE A 115 6.99 2.05 -11.56
N SER A 116 6.69 2.26 -12.84
CA SER A 116 6.65 1.17 -13.81
C SER A 116 8.01 0.50 -14.02
N LYS A 117 9.10 1.27 -13.91
CA LYS A 117 10.47 0.75 -13.94
C LYS A 117 10.78 -0.12 -12.72
N LYS A 118 10.27 0.24 -11.54
CA LYS A 118 10.60 -0.43 -10.27
C LYS A 118 9.73 -1.64 -9.98
N GLU A 119 8.44 -1.55 -10.27
CA GLU A 119 7.45 -2.60 -9.96
C GLU A 119 7.11 -3.48 -11.17
N GLU A 120 7.71 -3.20 -12.34
CA GLU A 120 7.45 -3.90 -13.62
C GLU A 120 5.94 -3.93 -13.99
N LEU A 121 5.18 -2.98 -13.46
CA LEU A 121 3.73 -2.87 -13.57
C LEU A 121 3.33 -1.39 -13.64
N THR A 122 2.32 -1.05 -14.44
CA THR A 122 1.82 0.33 -14.46
C THR A 122 1.02 0.64 -13.20
N ILE A 123 0.98 1.92 -12.83
CA ILE A 123 0.22 2.41 -11.66
C ILE A 123 -1.26 2.04 -11.80
N GLU A 124 -1.84 2.17 -12.99
CA GLU A 124 -3.25 1.86 -13.25
C GLU A 124 -3.54 0.37 -13.00
N LYS A 125 -2.66 -0.52 -13.48
CA LYS A 125 -2.83 -1.97 -13.26
C LYS A 125 -2.68 -2.31 -11.78
N TYR A 126 -1.71 -1.72 -11.10
CA TYR A 126 -1.54 -1.89 -9.66
C TYR A 126 -2.79 -1.41 -8.89
N PHE A 127 -3.29 -0.23 -9.22
CA PHE A 127 -4.48 0.33 -8.59
C PHE A 127 -5.73 -0.50 -8.82
N ILE A 128 -5.92 -1.06 -10.02
CA ILE A 128 -7.01 -1.99 -10.29
C ILE A 128 -6.87 -3.24 -9.40
N ARG A 129 -5.67 -3.81 -9.24
CA ARG A 129 -5.46 -4.98 -8.35
C ARG A 129 -5.84 -4.66 -6.91
N LEU A 130 -5.42 -3.51 -6.38
CA LEU A 130 -5.81 -3.04 -5.05
C LEU A 130 -7.35 -2.97 -4.90
N LYS A 131 -8.02 -2.37 -5.90
CA LYS A 131 -9.48 -2.25 -5.90
C LYS A 131 -10.18 -3.61 -5.95
N ILE A 132 -9.63 -4.58 -6.70
CA ILE A 132 -10.20 -5.93 -6.76
C ILE A 132 -10.01 -6.68 -5.44
N GLU A 133 -8.84 -6.60 -4.79
CA GLU A 133 -8.69 -7.22 -3.46
C GLU A 133 -9.61 -6.58 -2.42
N LYS A 134 -9.81 -5.25 -2.47
CA LYS A 134 -10.81 -4.58 -1.63
C LYS A 134 -12.23 -5.00 -1.98
N ALA A 135 -12.56 -5.19 -3.26
CA ALA A 135 -13.86 -5.71 -3.67
C ALA A 135 -14.12 -7.12 -3.12
N LYS A 136 -13.11 -8.01 -3.15
CA LYS A 136 -13.20 -9.35 -2.56
C LYS A 136 -13.52 -9.29 -1.07
N GLU A 137 -12.84 -8.41 -0.34
CA GLU A 137 -13.11 -8.16 1.08
C GLU A 137 -14.55 -7.73 1.33
N LEU A 138 -15.04 -6.73 0.58
CA LEU A 138 -16.39 -6.20 0.75
C LEU A 138 -17.47 -7.23 0.38
N VAL A 139 -17.22 -8.06 -0.64
CA VAL A 139 -18.11 -9.17 -1.02
C VAL A 139 -18.17 -10.23 0.07
N GLU A 140 -17.03 -10.58 0.67
CA GLU A 140 -16.94 -11.56 1.76
C GLU A 140 -17.68 -11.08 3.01
N TYR A 141 -17.53 -9.79 3.38
CA TYR A 141 -18.27 -9.22 4.49
C TYR A 141 -19.80 -9.25 4.28
N GLY A 142 -20.26 -9.19 3.02
CA GLY A 142 -21.68 -9.35 2.68
C GLY A 142 -22.62 -8.23 3.13
N ASN A 143 -22.08 -7.11 3.64
CA ASN A 143 -22.87 -5.98 4.14
C ASN A 143 -23.30 -4.99 3.06
N LEU A 144 -22.72 -5.07 1.86
CA LEU A 144 -22.98 -4.17 0.74
C LEU A 144 -23.46 -4.95 -0.48
N SER A 145 -24.38 -4.36 -1.24
CA SER A 145 -24.71 -4.81 -2.58
C SER A 145 -23.54 -4.58 -3.53
N PHE A 146 -23.46 -5.35 -4.63
CA PHE A 146 -22.38 -5.15 -5.59
C PHE A 146 -22.38 -3.76 -6.23
N SER A 147 -23.54 -3.13 -6.37
CA SER A 147 -23.65 -1.75 -6.84
C SER A 147 -23.03 -0.76 -5.86
N GLU A 148 -23.25 -0.93 -4.55
CA GLU A 148 -22.62 -0.11 -3.51
C GLU A 148 -21.11 -0.33 -3.48
N ILE A 149 -20.63 -1.57 -3.63
CA ILE A 149 -19.20 -1.87 -3.74
C ILE A 149 -18.59 -1.17 -4.96
N ALA A 150 -19.24 -1.23 -6.13
CA ALA A 150 -18.78 -0.55 -7.33
C ALA A 150 -18.66 0.96 -7.11
N TYR A 151 -19.68 1.56 -6.50
CA TYR A 151 -19.74 2.99 -6.20
C TYR A 151 -18.65 3.41 -5.21
N GLN A 152 -18.51 2.70 -4.09
CA GLN A 152 -17.50 2.94 -3.06
C GLN A 152 -16.07 2.85 -3.61
N LEU A 153 -15.86 1.96 -4.58
CA LEU A 153 -14.58 1.81 -5.28
C LEU A 153 -14.43 2.78 -6.47
N GLY A 154 -15.30 3.77 -6.65
CA GLY A 154 -15.18 4.78 -7.70
C GLY A 154 -15.35 4.23 -9.12
N TYR A 155 -16.10 3.14 -9.29
CA TYR A 155 -16.52 2.69 -10.62
C TYR A 155 -17.80 3.41 -11.04
N LYS A 156 -17.84 3.84 -12.32
CA LYS A 156 -19.03 4.49 -12.91
C LYS A 156 -20.29 3.61 -12.86
N ASN A 157 -20.12 2.29 -12.87
CA ASN A 157 -21.22 1.34 -12.78
C ASN A 157 -20.72 -0.05 -12.36
N LEU A 158 -21.66 -0.88 -11.92
CA LEU A 158 -21.42 -2.27 -11.54
C LEU A 158 -20.85 -3.12 -12.68
N GLN A 159 -21.24 -2.86 -13.93
CA GLN A 159 -20.80 -3.67 -15.07
C GLN A 159 -19.29 -3.55 -15.27
N HIS A 160 -18.72 -2.36 -15.07
CA HIS A 160 -17.28 -2.14 -15.16
C HIS A 160 -16.51 -2.88 -14.06
N LEU A 161 -16.95 -2.77 -12.80
CA LEU A 161 -16.36 -3.53 -11.70
C LEU A 161 -16.47 -5.04 -11.97
N SER A 162 -17.66 -5.52 -12.32
CA SER A 162 -17.93 -6.96 -12.54
C SER A 162 -17.03 -7.55 -13.62
N ARG A 163 -16.83 -6.81 -14.72
CA ARG A 163 -15.93 -7.23 -15.80
C ARG A 163 -14.48 -7.33 -15.30
N GLN A 164 -13.96 -6.28 -14.66
CA GLN A 164 -12.58 -6.29 -14.16
C GLN A 164 -12.37 -7.36 -13.08
N PHE A 165 -13.34 -7.53 -12.18
CA PHE A 165 -13.30 -8.56 -11.14
C PHE A 165 -13.19 -9.94 -11.78
N LYS A 166 -14.01 -10.25 -12.80
CA LYS A 166 -13.94 -11.53 -13.50
C LYS A 166 -12.65 -11.72 -14.29
N GLU A 167 -12.18 -10.68 -14.97
CA GLU A 167 -10.91 -10.72 -15.72
C GLU A 167 -9.70 -11.02 -14.81
N ILE A 168 -9.70 -10.51 -13.58
CA ILE A 168 -8.58 -10.65 -12.64
C ILE A 168 -8.70 -11.90 -11.77
N THR A 169 -9.90 -12.24 -11.31
CA THR A 169 -10.11 -13.36 -10.38
C THR A 169 -10.47 -14.66 -11.09
N GLY A 170 -10.84 -14.61 -12.38
CA GLY A 170 -11.36 -15.75 -13.13
C GLY A 170 -12.83 -16.09 -12.84
N MET A 171 -13.50 -15.39 -11.92
CA MET A 171 -14.87 -15.66 -11.51
C MET A 171 -15.68 -14.38 -11.25
N SER A 172 -17.00 -14.47 -11.30
CA SER A 172 -17.88 -13.34 -10.96
C SER A 172 -17.94 -13.09 -9.45
N MET A 173 -18.36 -11.88 -9.07
CA MET A 173 -18.56 -11.53 -7.65
C MET A 173 -19.60 -12.45 -6.97
N SER A 174 -20.65 -12.85 -7.69
CA SER A 174 -21.66 -13.80 -7.18
C SER A 174 -21.11 -15.20 -6.95
N GLU A 175 -20.20 -15.65 -7.81
CA GLU A 175 -19.50 -16.94 -7.65
C GLU A 175 -18.54 -16.87 -6.46
N PHE A 176 -17.77 -15.78 -6.36
CA PHE A 176 -16.84 -15.53 -5.26
C PHE A 176 -17.55 -15.49 -3.90
N GLN A 177 -18.70 -14.82 -3.80
CA GLN A 177 -19.49 -14.73 -2.56
C GLN A 177 -19.92 -16.10 -2.00
N LYS A 178 -20.04 -17.12 -2.86
CA LYS A 178 -20.46 -18.47 -2.45
C LYS A 178 -19.30 -19.33 -1.95
N LEU A 179 -18.06 -18.88 -2.07
CA LEU A 179 -16.89 -19.62 -1.59
C LEU A 179 -16.88 -19.63 -0.06
N GLN A 180 -16.69 -20.82 0.53
CA GLN A 180 -16.58 -20.95 1.99
C GLN A 180 -15.21 -20.52 2.54
N ASN A 181 -14.19 -20.41 1.67
CA ASN A 181 -12.85 -19.94 2.02
C ASN A 181 -12.18 -19.31 0.79
N PRO A 182 -12.56 -18.08 0.42
CA PRO A 182 -12.01 -17.42 -0.76
C PRO A 182 -10.51 -17.10 -0.58
N GLU A 183 -9.69 -17.40 -1.59
CA GLU A 183 -8.30 -16.93 -1.60
C GLU A 183 -8.26 -15.40 -1.73
N ARG A 184 -7.70 -14.76 -0.69
CA ARG A 184 -7.43 -13.32 -0.64
C ARG A 184 -5.94 -13.07 -0.55
N THR A 185 -5.47 -12.13 -1.35
CA THR A 185 -4.15 -11.56 -1.16
C THR A 185 -4.33 -10.33 -0.29
N SER A 186 -3.68 -10.32 0.87
CA SER A 186 -3.68 -9.13 1.72
C SER A 186 -3.13 -7.94 0.92
N ILE A 187 -3.71 -6.75 1.08
CA ILE A 187 -3.42 -5.60 0.22
C ILE A 187 -1.94 -5.17 0.28
N ASP A 188 -1.25 -5.52 1.37
CA ASP A 188 0.19 -5.38 1.59
C ASP A 188 1.07 -6.35 0.80
N LYS A 189 0.48 -7.35 0.16
CA LYS A 189 1.17 -8.43 -0.57
C LYS A 189 0.93 -8.40 -2.08
N ILE A 190 0.20 -7.40 -2.59
CA ILE A 190 0.00 -7.18 -4.03
C ILE A 190 1.24 -6.53 -4.64
#